data_AF-A0A447TZZ0-F1
#
_entry.id   AF-A0A447TZZ0-F1
#
_cell.length_a   1.000
_cell.length_b   1.000
_cell.length_c   1.000
_cell.angle_alpha   90.00
_cell.angle_beta   90.00
_cell.angle_gamma   90.00
#
_symmetry.space_group_name_H-M   'P 1'
#
loop_
_entity.id
_entity.type
_entity.pdbx_description
1 polymer ?
#
loop_
_entity_poly.entity_id
_entity_poly.type
_entity_poly.pdbx_seq_one_letter_code
_entity_poly.pdbx_strand_id
1 'polypeptide(L)'
;MTKYVFQPQAPVTVPVAGSDEQFPVRRVYCVGRNYAAHAREMGFDPDREPPFFFCKPADAVVPVAEGDTLELPYPAQTDNYHYEIELVVAIGKKGSDIPLEKSP
;
A
#
# COMPACT_ATOMS: atom_id res chain seq x y z
N MET A 1 2.86 -29.86 11.13
CA MET A 1 1.83 -28.92 10.63
C MET A 1 1.19 -28.26 11.83
N THR A 2 1.07 -26.93 11.80
CA THR A 2 0.37 -26.16 12.84
C THR A 2 -1.11 -26.48 12.79
N LYS A 3 -1.74 -26.75 13.94
CA LYS A 3 -3.20 -26.91 14.05
C LYS A 3 -3.79 -25.55 14.46
N TYR A 4 -4.65 -24.99 13.62
CA TYR A 4 -5.38 -23.77 13.94
C TYR A 4 -6.75 -24.10 14.51
N VAL A 5 -7.26 -23.23 15.37
CA VAL A 5 -8.61 -23.36 15.96
C VAL A 5 -9.73 -23.07 14.96
N PHE A 6 -9.43 -22.35 13.87
CA PHE A 6 -10.26 -22.12 12.69
C PHE A 6 -9.36 -21.89 11.47
N GLN A 7 -9.93 -21.96 10.26
CA GLN A 7 -9.16 -21.72 9.04
C GLN A 7 -8.69 -20.27 8.98
N PRO A 8 -7.36 -20.01 8.84
CA PRO A 8 -6.88 -18.65 8.68
C PRO A 8 -7.34 -18.07 7.34
N GLN A 9 -7.54 -16.75 7.31
CA GLN A 9 -7.80 -16.05 6.05
C GLN A 9 -6.62 -16.26 5.09
N ALA A 10 -6.94 -16.54 3.83
CA ALA A 10 -5.93 -16.63 2.79
C ALA A 10 -5.19 -15.29 2.66
N PRO A 11 -3.86 -15.29 2.44
CA PRO A 11 -3.14 -14.04 2.17
C PRO A 11 -3.74 -13.33 0.96
N VAL A 12 -3.88 -12.01 1.03
CA VAL A 12 -4.16 -11.20 -0.15
C VAL A 12 -2.98 -11.28 -1.11
N THR A 13 -3.27 -11.43 -2.40
CA THR A 13 -2.25 -11.48 -3.45
C THR A 13 -2.55 -10.45 -4.54
N VAL A 14 -1.51 -9.96 -5.22
CA VAL A 14 -1.64 -9.07 -6.38
C VAL A 14 -1.20 -9.84 -7.65
N PRO A 15 -1.99 -9.84 -8.74
CA PRO A 15 -1.60 -10.48 -9.99
C PRO A 15 -0.31 -9.87 -10.58
N VAL A 16 0.55 -10.72 -11.15
CA VAL A 16 1.75 -10.26 -11.87
C VAL A 16 1.41 -10.12 -13.35
N ALA A 17 1.55 -8.91 -13.90
CA ALA A 17 1.25 -8.65 -15.30
C ALA A 17 2.06 -9.57 -16.23
N GLY A 18 1.37 -10.25 -17.17
CA GLY A 18 1.99 -11.19 -18.11
C GLY A 18 2.41 -12.54 -17.52
N SER A 19 1.98 -12.87 -16.29
CA SER A 19 2.24 -14.15 -15.64
C SER A 19 0.97 -14.69 -14.96
N ASP A 20 0.89 -16.02 -14.79
CA ASP A 20 -0.15 -16.66 -13.97
C ASP A 20 0.20 -16.62 -12.46
N GLU A 21 1.35 -16.04 -12.11
CA GLU A 21 1.83 -15.91 -10.74
C GLU A 21 1.16 -14.77 -9.96
N GLN A 22 1.23 -14.89 -8.63
CA GLN A 22 0.58 -13.99 -7.68
C GLN A 22 1.61 -13.51 -6.66
N PHE A 23 1.66 -12.19 -6.40
CA PHE A 23 2.53 -11.60 -5.39
C PHE A 23 1.84 -11.56 -4.02
N PRO A 24 2.30 -12.32 -3.01
CA PRO A 24 1.65 -12.35 -1.70
C PRO A 24 1.96 -11.09 -0.87
N VAL A 25 0.92 -10.34 -0.52
CA VAL A 25 1.04 -9.12 0.28
C VAL A 25 1.35 -9.47 1.73
N ARG A 26 2.44 -8.92 2.27
CA ARG A 26 2.83 -9.11 3.67
C ARG A 26 2.41 -7.95 4.58
N ARG A 27 2.96 -6.77 4.34
CA ARG A 27 2.67 -5.52 5.06
C ARG A 27 2.58 -4.39 4.06
N VAL A 28 1.72 -3.42 4.33
CA VAL A 28 1.56 -2.22 3.50
C VAL A 28 2.05 -1.03 4.31
N TYR A 29 3.11 -0.40 3.81
CA TYR A 29 3.66 0.83 4.35
C TYR A 29 3.36 1.97 3.37
N CYS A 30 2.85 3.08 3.88
CA CYS A 30 2.51 4.28 3.11
C CYS A 30 3.37 5.44 3.59
N VAL A 31 3.64 6.41 2.71
CA VAL A 31 4.46 7.59 3.01
C VAL A 31 3.62 8.85 2.90
N GLY A 32 3.35 9.49 4.04
CA GLY A 32 2.65 10.76 4.09
C GLY A 32 3.54 11.91 3.62
N ARG A 33 2.96 12.82 2.83
CA ARG A 33 3.57 14.10 2.39
C ARG A 33 4.86 13.93 1.57
N ASN A 34 4.95 12.88 0.75
CA ASN A 34 6.13 12.60 -0.06
C ASN A 34 6.18 13.35 -1.41
N TYR A 35 5.24 14.28 -1.64
CA TYR A 35 5.20 15.14 -2.83
C TYR A 35 5.06 16.61 -2.40
N ALA A 36 6.04 17.44 -2.78
CA ALA A 36 6.13 18.83 -2.35
C ALA A 36 4.93 19.70 -2.77
N ALA A 37 4.34 19.41 -3.95
CA ALA A 37 3.14 20.11 -4.41
C ALA A 37 1.91 19.80 -3.51
N HIS A 38 1.71 18.53 -3.17
CA HIS A 38 0.62 18.09 -2.30
C HIS A 38 0.77 18.59 -0.85
N ALA A 39 2.00 18.65 -0.33
CA ALA A 39 2.26 19.23 1.00
C ALA A 39 1.83 20.70 1.09
N ARG A 40 2.11 21.50 0.04
CA ARG A 40 1.70 22.91 -0.04
C ARG A 40 0.18 23.08 -0.16
N GLU A 41 -0.49 22.22 -0.93
CA GLU A 41 -1.95 22.20 -1.06
C GLU A 41 -2.68 21.91 0.26
N MET A 42 -2.10 21.05 1.10
CA MET A 42 -2.61 20.74 2.44
C MET A 42 -2.26 21.81 3.49
N GLY A 43 -1.65 22.93 3.09
CA GLY A 43 -1.30 24.05 3.98
C GLY A 43 -0.02 23.85 4.79
N PHE A 44 0.82 22.88 4.43
CA PHE A 44 2.09 22.61 5.10
C PHE A 44 3.27 23.13 4.27
N ASP A 45 4.33 23.54 4.98
CA ASP A 45 5.61 23.93 4.36
C ASP A 45 6.47 22.67 4.17
N PRO A 46 6.65 22.16 2.92
CA PRO A 46 7.40 20.93 2.68
C PRO A 46 8.87 21.02 3.07
N ASP A 47 9.41 22.22 3.24
CA ASP A 47 10.80 22.43 3.65
C ASP A 47 10.99 22.33 5.18
N ARG A 48 9.90 22.18 5.96
CA ARG A 48 9.94 22.15 7.44
C ARG A 48 9.69 20.79 8.07
N GLU A 49 9.04 19.84 7.39
CA GLU A 49 8.65 18.56 8.00
C GLU A 49 9.01 17.35 7.11
N PRO A 50 9.75 16.35 7.62
CA PRO A 50 10.10 15.16 6.86
C PRO A 50 8.86 14.30 6.57
N PRO A 51 8.88 13.47 5.51
CA PRO A 51 7.86 12.45 5.29
C PRO A 51 7.75 11.51 6.48
N PHE A 52 6.56 10.96 6.71
CA PHE A 52 6.32 10.02 7.79
C PHE A 52 5.66 8.75 7.27
N PHE A 53 5.80 7.66 8.03
CA PHE A 53 5.25 6.36 7.66
C PHE A 53 3.99 6.03 8.47
N PHE A 54 3.02 5.43 7.81
CA PHE A 54 1.89 4.75 8.44
C PHE A 54 1.63 3.42 7.74
N CYS A 55 0.72 2.61 8.27
CA CYS A 55 0.44 1.27 7.76
C CYS A 55 -1.04 1.08 7.45
N LYS A 56 -1.30 0.18 6.49
CA LYS A 56 -2.62 -0.43 6.27
C LYS A 56 -2.50 -1.95 6.47
N PRO A 57 -3.56 -2.64 6.91
CA PRO A 57 -3.54 -4.10 6.96
C PRO A 57 -3.54 -4.67 5.54
N ALA A 58 -3.01 -5.87 5.36
CA ALA A 58 -2.84 -6.46 4.02
C ALA A 58 -4.19 -6.74 3.31
N ASP A 59 -5.24 -6.99 4.09
CA ASP A 59 -6.61 -7.20 3.62
C ASP A 59 -7.34 -5.91 3.23
N ALA A 60 -6.73 -4.73 3.43
CA ALA A 60 -7.20 -3.47 2.83
C ALA A 60 -6.74 -3.30 1.36
N VAL A 61 -5.86 -4.19 0.85
CA VAL A 61 -5.47 -4.19 -0.56
C VAL A 61 -6.51 -4.95 -1.37
N VAL A 62 -7.07 -4.29 -2.38
CA VAL A 62 -8.01 -4.90 -3.32
C VAL A 62 -7.41 -4.85 -4.72
N PRO A 63 -6.90 -5.97 -5.25
CA PRO A 63 -6.40 -6.02 -6.63
C PRO A 63 -7.54 -5.77 -7.62
N VAL A 64 -7.27 -4.95 -8.63
CA VAL A 64 -8.19 -4.68 -9.75
C VAL A 64 -7.47 -5.08 -11.02
N ALA A 65 -8.08 -5.96 -11.83
CA ALA A 65 -7.46 -6.40 -13.08
C ALA A 65 -7.49 -5.28 -14.12
N GLU A 66 -6.58 -5.34 -15.09
CA GLU A 66 -6.56 -4.40 -16.20
C GLU A 66 -7.87 -4.49 -16.99
N GLY A 67 -8.52 -3.34 -17.22
CA GLY A 67 -9.80 -3.25 -17.91
C GLY A 67 -11.02 -3.40 -17.00
N ASP A 68 -10.84 -3.83 -15.74
CA ASP A 68 -11.93 -3.93 -14.77
C ASP A 68 -12.13 -2.62 -14.01
N THR A 69 -13.37 -2.42 -13.52
CA THR A 69 -13.71 -1.33 -12.60
C THR A 69 -14.11 -1.93 -11.26
N LEU A 70 -13.50 -1.45 -10.17
CA LEU A 70 -13.85 -1.88 -8.83
C LEU A 70 -15.11 -1.13 -8.34
N GLU A 71 -16.15 -1.89 -8.01
CA GLU A 71 -17.25 -1.40 -7.19
C GLU A 71 -16.77 -1.29 -5.74
N LEU A 72 -16.41 -0.07 -5.32
CA LEU A 72 -15.90 0.21 -3.97
C LEU A 72 -16.99 0.86 -3.10
N PRO A 73 -17.55 0.15 -2.10
CA PRO A 73 -18.55 0.72 -1.21
C PRO A 73 -18.01 1.94 -0.46
N TYR A 74 -18.85 2.98 -0.34
CA TYR A 74 -18.52 4.15 0.46
C TYR A 74 -18.31 3.74 1.94
N PRO A 75 -17.18 4.10 2.57
CA PRO A 75 -16.89 3.65 3.93
C PRO A 75 -17.82 4.29 4.96
N ALA A 76 -18.18 3.53 5.99
CA ALA A 76 -18.95 4.06 7.12
C ALA A 76 -18.14 5.09 7.94
N GLN A 77 -18.84 5.96 8.68
CA GLN A 77 -18.25 6.93 9.63
C GLN A 77 -17.40 8.04 8.98
N THR A 78 -17.66 8.39 7.72
CA THR A 78 -17.15 9.60 7.09
C THR A 78 -18.21 10.21 6.19
N ASP A 79 -18.16 11.53 6.00
CA ASP A 79 -18.95 12.25 4.98
C ASP A 79 -18.01 12.87 3.91
N ASN A 80 -16.70 12.63 4.01
CA ASN A 80 -15.68 13.22 3.15
C ASN A 80 -14.58 12.18 2.87
N TYR A 81 -14.80 11.38 1.83
CA TYR A 81 -13.91 10.28 1.44
C TYR A 81 -13.00 10.73 0.29
N HIS A 82 -11.69 10.78 0.53
CA HIS A 82 -10.69 11.31 -0.41
C HIS A 82 -9.99 10.20 -1.19
N TYR A 83 -9.58 10.51 -2.42
CA TYR A 83 -8.73 9.67 -3.25
C TYR A 83 -7.30 10.20 -3.28
N GLU A 84 -6.32 9.30 -3.27
CA GLU A 84 -4.90 9.60 -3.43
C GLU A 84 -4.31 8.55 -4.38
N ILE A 85 -3.70 8.99 -5.48
CA ILE A 85 -3.00 8.10 -6.42
C ILE A 85 -1.52 8.03 -6.01
N GLU A 86 -0.99 6.82 -5.87
CA GLU A 86 0.37 6.59 -5.41
C GLU A 86 1.08 5.53 -6.27
N LEU A 87 2.39 5.67 -6.44
CA LEU A 87 3.23 4.59 -6.94
C LEU A 87 3.45 3.57 -5.81
N VAL A 88 3.12 2.31 -6.07
CA VAL A 88 3.36 1.20 -5.13
C VAL A 88 4.62 0.44 -5.52
N VAL A 89 5.51 0.22 -4.55
CA VAL A 89 6.73 -0.59 -4.72
C VAL A 89 6.57 -1.93 -3.99
N ALA A 90 6.67 -3.04 -4.72
CA ALA A 90 6.61 -4.40 -4.18
C ALA A 90 8.00 -4.92 -3.79
N ILE A 91 8.19 -5.28 -2.51
CA ILE A 91 9.51 -5.68 -1.98
C ILE A 91 9.73 -7.19 -2.12
N GLY A 92 10.65 -7.58 -3.01
CA GLY A 92 11.01 -8.99 -3.24
C GLY A 92 12.11 -9.55 -2.33
N LYS A 93 12.85 -8.71 -1.59
CA LYS A 93 14.00 -9.13 -0.77
C LYS A 93 13.98 -8.48 0.61
N LYS A 94 14.13 -9.28 1.66
CA LYS A 94 14.26 -8.81 3.04
C LYS A 94 15.61 -8.10 3.27
N GLY A 95 15.61 -7.11 4.16
CA GLY A 95 16.83 -6.41 4.60
C GLY A 95 16.58 -5.60 5.87
N SER A 96 17.67 -5.08 6.43
CA SER A 96 17.71 -4.12 7.54
C SER A 96 18.83 -3.14 7.23
N ASP A 97 18.64 -1.85 7.54
CA ASP A 97 19.61 -0.77 7.28
C ASP A 97 20.20 -0.84 5.86
N ILE A 98 19.32 -0.92 4.86
CA ILE A 98 19.70 -1.08 3.46
C ILE A 98 20.40 0.20 3.00
N PRO A 99 21.66 0.13 2.50
CA PRO A 99 22.36 1.30 1.97
C PRO A 99 21.62 1.92 0.79
N LEU A 100 21.70 3.24 0.64
CA LEU A 100 21.01 3.95 -0.44
C LEU A 100 21.42 3.44 -1.82
N GLU A 101 22.69 3.08 -2.02
CA GLU A 101 23.21 2.55 -3.29
C GLU A 101 22.69 1.13 -3.59
N LYS A 102 22.07 0.48 -2.60
CA LYS A 102 21.47 -0.85 -2.70
C LYS A 102 19.94 -0.82 -2.56
N SER A 103 19.35 0.37 -2.44
CA SER A 103 17.91 0.55 -2.56
C SER A 103 17.54 0.50 -4.05
N PRO A 104 16.58 -0.35 -4.46
CA PRO A 104 16.12 -0.40 -5.84
C PRO A 104 15.43 0.91 -6.27
#